data_AF-A0A6N9Q228-F1
#
_entry.id   AF-A0A6N9Q228-F1
#
_cell.length_a   1.000
_cell.length_b   1.000
_cell.length_c   1.000
_cell.angle_alpha   90.00
_cell.angle_beta   90.00
_cell.angle_gamma   90.00
#
_symmetry.space_group_name_H-M   'P 1'
#
loop_
_entity.id
_entity.type
_entity.pdbx_description
1 polymer ?
#
loop_
_entity_poly.entity_id
_entity_poly.type
_entity_poly.pdbx_seq_one_letter_code
_entity_poly.pdbx_strand_id
1 'polypeptide(L)'
;MVQHNKKHSLLIIIHAEWRYIMNIPYNMNYTIHADSLREYPENREQMLKGIQYLKDKLDLEENIIDQAKLLGNIGAFLRIVNNLKEAEHYLLKAIKCCKQENNHLGLFINQLRISHVYHWKQNYAKANQMFCELVKMVENEPKYINYKDFVYQHYGKCLFDQKRLDEALIYFLEALRIRKDKKENLLIESSEKAIEKCKEKMRN
;
A
#
# COMPACT_ATOMS: atom_id res chain seq x y z
N MET A 1 -27.97 17.45 -6.36
CA MET A 1 -27.83 16.06 -5.88
C MET A 1 -26.42 15.91 -5.34
N VAL A 2 -26.28 15.70 -4.03
CA VAL A 2 -25.00 15.68 -3.32
C VAL A 2 -24.28 14.37 -3.63
N GLN A 3 -23.17 14.44 -4.38
CA GLN A 3 -22.24 13.31 -4.51
C GLN A 3 -21.68 12.99 -3.12
N HIS A 4 -22.06 11.83 -2.58
CA HIS A 4 -21.38 11.25 -1.43
C HIS A 4 -19.97 10.86 -1.85
N ASN A 5 -18.99 11.75 -1.59
CA ASN A 5 -17.58 11.39 -1.52
C ASN A 5 -17.43 10.33 -0.41
N LYS A 6 -17.44 9.05 -0.81
CA LYS A 6 -17.14 7.96 0.11
C LYS A 6 -15.68 8.12 0.56
N LYS A 7 -15.51 8.40 1.85
CA LYS A 7 -14.24 8.63 2.53
C LYS A 7 -13.33 7.41 2.32
N HIS A 8 -12.24 7.58 1.58
CA HIS A 8 -11.17 6.59 1.47
C HIS A 8 -10.25 6.71 2.68
N SER A 9 -10.77 6.38 3.86
CA SER A 9 -9.99 6.29 5.09
C SER A 9 -9.07 5.07 5.02
N LEU A 10 -7.77 5.31 4.82
CA LEU A 10 -6.64 4.49 5.31
C LEU A 10 -6.64 2.99 4.94
N LEU A 11 -7.05 2.63 3.73
CA LEU A 11 -7.04 1.25 3.23
C LEU A 11 -5.66 0.71 2.83
N ILE A 12 -4.55 1.39 3.14
CA ILE A 12 -3.20 0.83 2.96
C ILE A 12 -2.73 0.10 4.23
N ILE A 13 -3.46 0.22 5.34
CA ILE A 13 -3.00 -0.27 6.63
C ILE A 13 -3.69 -1.58 6.92
N ILE A 14 -2.95 -2.67 6.73
CA ILE A 14 -3.45 -4.01 6.97
C ILE A 14 -4.03 -4.12 8.38
N HIS A 15 -5.15 -4.85 8.49
CA HIS A 15 -6.03 -4.98 9.64
C HIS A 15 -5.42 -5.31 11.02
N ALA A 16 -4.10 -5.51 11.13
CA ALA A 16 -3.39 -5.79 12.37
C ALA A 16 -2.68 -4.58 13.02
N GLU A 17 -2.55 -3.42 12.37
CA GLU A 17 -1.74 -2.28 12.88
C GLU A 17 -2.57 -1.13 13.50
N TRP A 18 -3.88 -1.33 13.70
CA TRP A 18 -4.85 -0.27 14.05
C TRP A 18 -4.60 0.46 15.37
N ARG A 19 -3.87 -0.14 16.31
CA ARG A 19 -3.67 0.45 17.64
C ARG A 19 -2.85 1.74 17.66
N TYR A 20 -2.03 2.02 16.64
CA TYR A 20 -1.16 3.22 16.61
C TYR A 20 -1.69 4.37 15.74
N ILE A 21 -2.54 4.10 14.74
CA ILE A 21 -2.99 5.11 13.77
C ILE A 21 -4.21 5.90 14.25
N MET A 22 -4.94 5.40 15.25
CA MET A 22 -6.16 6.04 15.76
C MET A 22 -5.94 7.43 16.38
N ASN A 23 -4.70 7.88 16.57
CA ASN A 23 -4.37 9.16 17.22
C ASN A 23 -3.44 10.07 16.40
N ILE A 24 -3.49 10.04 15.06
CA ILE A 24 -2.81 11.09 14.26
C ILE A 24 -3.76 12.29 14.17
N PRO A 25 -3.43 13.48 14.73
CA PRO A 25 -4.35 14.62 14.78
C PRO A 25 -4.40 15.41 13.46
N TYR A 26 -4.24 14.72 12.32
CA TYR A 26 -4.19 15.30 10.98
C TYR A 26 -4.96 14.43 9.98
N ASN A 27 -5.42 15.05 8.89
CA ASN A 27 -6.08 14.31 7.81
C ASN A 27 -5.04 13.47 7.02
N MET A 28 -5.10 12.15 7.20
CA MET A 28 -4.26 11.15 6.53
C MET A 28 -4.96 10.41 5.38
N ASN A 29 -6.15 10.88 4.97
CA ASN A 29 -6.90 10.26 3.89
C ASN A 29 -6.27 10.56 2.53
N TYR A 30 -6.58 9.69 1.58
CA TYR A 30 -6.14 9.80 0.19
C TYR A 30 -7.27 9.39 -0.73
N THR A 31 -7.26 9.89 -1.96
CA THR A 31 -8.11 9.41 -3.05
C THR A 31 -7.27 8.65 -4.08
N ILE A 32 -7.91 7.93 -4.99
CA ILE A 32 -7.26 7.22 -6.10
C ILE A 32 -7.54 7.99 -7.39
N HIS A 33 -6.49 8.37 -8.12
CA HIS A 33 -6.64 9.02 -9.42
C HIS A 33 -7.17 8.03 -10.44
N ALA A 34 -8.23 8.40 -11.16
CA ALA A 34 -8.96 7.50 -12.06
C ALA A 34 -8.05 6.89 -13.15
N ASP A 35 -7.18 7.70 -13.77
CA ASP A 35 -6.36 7.19 -14.89
C ASP A 35 -5.13 6.38 -14.50
N SER A 36 -4.45 6.77 -13.42
CA SER A 36 -3.17 6.16 -13.00
C SER A 36 -3.35 5.11 -11.91
N LEU A 37 -4.53 5.03 -11.28
CA LEU A 37 -4.82 4.17 -10.13
C LEU A 37 -3.90 4.42 -8.91
N ARG A 38 -3.16 5.54 -8.91
CA ARG A 38 -2.26 5.96 -7.84
C ARG A 38 -3.01 6.74 -6.76
N GLU A 39 -2.56 6.59 -5.52
CA GLU A 39 -3.09 7.36 -4.40
C GLU A 39 -2.58 8.81 -4.41
N TYR A 40 -3.43 9.75 -3.99
CA TYR A 40 -3.09 11.16 -3.80
C TYR A 40 -3.70 11.66 -2.48
N PRO A 41 -3.01 12.49 -1.70
CA PRO A 41 -3.55 12.98 -0.44
C PRO A 41 -4.81 13.81 -0.68
N GLU A 42 -5.88 13.60 0.09
CA GLU A 42 -7.06 14.49 0.06
C GLU A 42 -6.67 15.90 0.53
N ASN A 43 -5.76 15.98 1.50
CA ASN A 43 -5.15 17.23 1.94
C ASN A 43 -3.64 17.02 2.14
N ARG A 44 -2.85 17.53 1.20
CA ARG A 44 -1.38 17.36 1.21
C ARG A 44 -0.73 18.01 2.43
N GLU A 45 -1.17 19.20 2.82
CA GLU A 45 -0.59 19.91 3.97
C GLU A 45 -0.83 19.15 5.27
N GLN A 46 -2.05 18.65 5.48
CA GLN A 46 -2.40 17.85 6.65
C GLN A 46 -1.64 16.53 6.67
N MET A 47 -1.51 15.84 5.53
CA MET A 47 -0.74 14.61 5.47
C MET A 47 0.75 14.85 5.79
N LEU A 48 1.33 15.97 5.34
CA LEU A 48 2.70 16.35 5.69
C LEU A 48 2.86 16.62 7.19
N LYS A 49 1.89 17.30 7.82
CA LYS A 49 1.88 17.49 9.29
C LYS A 49 1.78 16.15 10.03
N GLY A 50 0.95 15.23 9.54
CA GLY A 50 0.85 13.88 10.11
C GLY A 50 2.10 13.03 9.92
N ILE A 51 2.80 13.17 8.79
CA ILE A 51 4.13 12.58 8.58
C ILE A 51 5.12 13.13 9.61
N GLN A 52 5.14 14.46 9.84
CA GLN A 52 6.02 15.05 10.83
C GLN A 52 5.70 14.54 12.24
N TYR A 53 4.43 14.49 12.62
CA TYR A 53 3.99 13.92 13.89
C TYR A 53 4.43 12.47 14.11
N LEU A 54 4.40 11.64 13.06
CA LEU A 54 4.90 10.27 13.13
C LEU A 54 6.43 10.23 13.31
N LYS A 55 7.18 11.18 12.73
CA LYS A 55 8.63 11.30 12.93
C LYS A 55 8.95 11.73 14.36
N ASP A 56 8.23 12.72 14.90
CA ASP A 56 8.42 13.17 16.28
C ASP A 56 8.13 12.03 17.28
N LYS A 57 7.12 11.18 16.99
CA LYS A 57 6.87 9.96 17.76
C LYS A 57 7.98 8.91 17.63
N LEU A 58 8.52 8.74 16.43
CA LEU A 58 9.60 7.79 16.16
C LEU A 58 10.84 8.13 16.98
N ASP A 59 11.16 9.42 17.15
CA ASP A 59 12.32 9.87 17.92
C ASP A 59 12.21 9.55 19.42
N LEU A 60 10.99 9.32 19.92
CA LEU A 60 10.69 8.95 21.31
C LEU A 60 10.42 7.46 21.52
N GLU A 61 10.30 6.68 20.44
CA GLU A 61 9.95 5.26 20.52
C GLU A 61 11.19 4.40 20.75
N GLU A 62 11.21 3.63 21.83
CA GLU A 62 12.35 2.77 22.19
C GLU A 62 12.16 1.33 21.70
N ASN A 63 10.91 0.88 21.52
CA ASN A 63 10.63 -0.48 21.09
C ASN A 63 10.89 -0.64 19.58
N ILE A 64 11.81 -1.51 19.20
CA ILE A 64 12.24 -1.71 17.80
C ILE A 64 11.10 -2.17 16.89
N ILE A 65 10.15 -2.97 17.41
CA ILE A 65 8.98 -3.42 16.64
C ILE A 65 8.03 -2.25 16.38
N ASP A 66 7.80 -1.39 17.36
CA ASP A 66 6.94 -0.21 17.20
C ASP A 66 7.61 0.89 16.36
N GLN A 67 8.94 1.05 16.46
CA GLN A 67 9.72 1.84 15.50
C GLN A 67 9.49 1.33 14.07
N ALA A 68 9.56 0.02 13.83
CA ALA A 68 9.34 -0.55 12.51
C ALA A 68 7.96 -0.22 11.95
N LYS A 69 6.92 -0.23 12.78
CA LYS A 69 5.56 0.19 12.40
C LYS A 69 5.49 1.67 12.03
N LEU A 70 6.08 2.54 12.86
CA LEU A 70 6.14 3.99 12.61
C LEU A 70 6.90 4.30 11.31
N LEU A 71 8.09 3.74 11.15
CA LEU A 71 8.91 3.84 9.93
C LEU A 71 8.12 3.36 8.71
N GLY A 72 7.43 2.22 8.82
CA GLY A 72 6.58 1.66 7.79
C GLY A 72 5.45 2.62 7.37
N ASN A 73 4.79 3.26 8.33
CA ASN A 73 3.69 4.18 8.09
C ASN A 73 4.18 5.50 7.48
N ILE A 74 5.27 6.06 8.01
CA ILE A 74 5.95 7.22 7.45
C ILE A 74 6.29 6.97 5.97
N GLY A 75 6.89 5.82 5.66
CA GLY A 75 7.21 5.44 4.29
C GLY A 75 5.99 5.35 3.37
N ALA A 76 4.89 4.77 3.85
CA ALA A 76 3.65 4.68 3.08
C ALA A 76 3.03 6.06 2.76
N PHE A 77 2.99 6.97 3.73
CA PHE A 77 2.47 8.32 3.51
C PHE A 77 3.40 9.20 2.68
N LEU A 78 4.72 9.08 2.87
CA LEU A 78 5.72 9.75 2.04
C LEU A 78 5.57 9.37 0.56
N ARG A 79 5.26 8.10 0.28
CA ARG A 79 4.94 7.65 -1.07
C ARG A 79 3.71 8.38 -1.62
N ILE A 80 2.62 8.49 -0.85
CA ILE A 80 1.37 9.16 -1.27
C ILE A 80 1.61 10.65 -1.57
N VAL A 81 2.45 11.34 -0.79
CA VAL A 81 2.84 12.75 -1.10
C VAL A 81 3.94 12.87 -2.16
N ASN A 82 4.26 11.77 -2.85
CA ASN A 82 5.25 11.62 -3.91
C ASN A 82 6.71 11.93 -3.50
N ASN A 83 7.05 11.82 -2.22
CA ASN A 83 8.43 11.90 -1.73
C ASN A 83 9.06 10.50 -1.69
N LEU A 84 9.32 9.96 -2.89
CA LEU A 84 9.72 8.56 -3.07
C LEU A 84 11.11 8.23 -2.52
N LYS A 85 12.04 9.20 -2.54
CA LYS A 85 13.39 9.02 -1.98
C LYS A 85 13.34 8.81 -0.47
N GLU A 86 12.58 9.66 0.21
CA GLU A 86 12.44 9.55 1.66
C GLU A 86 11.57 8.34 2.05
N ALA A 87 10.52 8.03 1.27
CA ALA A 87 9.73 6.82 1.46
C ALA A 87 10.59 5.55 1.45
N GLU A 88 11.49 5.42 0.46
CA GLU A 88 12.42 4.29 0.38
C GLU A 88 13.34 4.22 1.61
N HIS A 89 13.90 5.35 2.04
CA HIS A 89 14.78 5.43 3.22
C HIS A 89 14.10 4.91 4.49
N TYR A 90 12.87 5.38 4.78
CA TYR A 90 12.13 4.94 5.96
C TYR A 90 11.72 3.47 5.89
N LEU A 91 11.31 2.97 4.72
CA LEU A 91 10.94 1.56 4.56
C LEU A 91 12.13 0.61 4.66
N LEU A 92 13.30 1.00 4.18
CA LEU A 92 14.53 0.22 4.36
C LEU A 92 14.93 0.15 5.85
N LYS A 93 14.75 1.23 6.61
CA LYS A 93 14.93 1.20 8.07
C LYS A 93 13.92 0.27 8.73
N ALA A 94 12.63 0.32 8.35
CA ALA A 94 11.61 -0.56 8.90
C ALA A 94 11.95 -2.05 8.66
N ILE A 95 12.38 -2.38 7.45
CA ILE A 95 12.85 -3.73 7.09
C ILE A 95 14.03 -4.17 7.95
N LYS A 96 14.99 -3.27 8.21
CA LYS A 96 16.14 -3.57 9.09
C LYS A 96 15.67 -3.90 10.50
N CYS A 97 14.80 -3.08 11.09
CA CYS A 97 14.21 -3.33 12.41
C CYS A 97 13.47 -4.68 12.45
N CYS A 98 12.62 -4.98 11.46
CA CYS A 98 11.91 -6.26 11.41
C CYS A 98 12.84 -7.47 11.29
N LYS A 99 13.98 -7.35 10.59
CA LYS A 99 15.00 -8.41 10.53
C LYS A 99 15.71 -8.60 11.86
N GLN A 100 16.05 -7.52 12.56
CA GLN A 100 16.70 -7.59 13.88
C GLN A 100 15.82 -8.31 14.90
N GLU A 101 14.51 -8.04 14.88
CA GLU A 101 13.55 -8.61 15.83
C GLU A 101 12.92 -9.93 15.36
N ASN A 102 13.39 -10.52 14.25
CA ASN A 102 12.77 -11.69 13.61
C ASN A 102 11.25 -11.54 13.38
N ASN A 103 10.78 -10.30 13.17
CA ASN A 103 9.37 -9.99 12.92
C ASN A 103 9.04 -10.27 11.45
N HIS A 104 8.76 -11.53 11.13
CA HIS A 104 8.48 -12.00 9.77
C HIS A 104 7.25 -11.33 9.13
N LEU A 105 6.23 -10.99 9.92
CA LEU A 105 5.04 -10.33 9.41
C LEU A 105 5.31 -8.86 9.09
N GLY A 106 5.97 -8.13 9.99
CA GLY A 106 6.40 -6.76 9.75
C GLY A 106 7.36 -6.64 8.57
N LEU A 107 8.26 -7.62 8.40
CA LEU A 107 9.15 -7.69 7.25
C LEU A 107 8.36 -7.79 5.94
N PHE A 108 7.41 -8.74 5.86
CA PHE A 108 6.56 -8.92 4.69
C PHE A 108 5.75 -7.66 4.35
N ILE A 109 5.15 -7.01 5.36
CA ILE A 109 4.38 -5.78 5.18
C ILE A 109 5.25 -4.66 4.61
N ASN A 110 6.45 -4.47 5.14
CA ASN A 110 7.34 -3.43 4.67
C ASN A 110 7.97 -3.75 3.30
N GLN A 111 8.14 -5.03 2.96
CA GLN A 111 8.49 -5.46 1.61
C GLN A 111 7.37 -5.12 0.61
N LEU A 112 6.10 -5.37 0.95
CA LEU A 112 4.98 -4.94 0.10
C LEU A 112 4.96 -3.42 -0.10
N ARG A 113 5.15 -2.64 0.97
CA ARG A 113 5.18 -1.18 0.91
C ARG A 113 6.34 -0.66 0.04
N ILE A 114 7.55 -1.24 0.16
CA ILE A 114 8.71 -0.78 -0.63
C ILE A 114 8.64 -1.22 -2.10
N SER A 115 8.04 -2.38 -2.40
CA SER A 115 7.72 -2.77 -3.79
C SER A 115 6.87 -1.72 -4.49
N HIS A 116 5.89 -1.15 -3.78
CA HIS A 116 5.06 -0.07 -4.29
C HIS A 116 5.85 1.24 -4.49
N VAL A 117 6.85 1.52 -3.65
CA VAL A 117 7.78 2.65 -3.87
C VAL A 117 8.63 2.42 -5.13
N TYR A 118 9.20 1.24 -5.33
CA TYR A 118 9.96 0.94 -6.56
C TYR A 118 9.10 1.02 -7.81
N HIS A 119 7.85 0.56 -7.73
CA HIS A 119 6.85 0.77 -8.78
C HIS A 119 6.67 2.25 -9.10
N TRP A 120 6.44 3.13 -8.11
CA TRP A 120 6.23 4.55 -8.38
C TRP A 120 7.48 5.27 -8.87
N LYS A 121 8.67 4.77 -8.49
CA LYS A 121 9.96 5.19 -9.03
C LYS A 121 10.23 4.67 -10.46
N GLN A 122 9.31 3.89 -11.03
CA GLN A 122 9.45 3.22 -12.33
C GLN A 122 10.66 2.27 -12.40
N ASN A 123 11.18 1.82 -11.25
CA ASN A 123 12.12 0.72 -11.20
C ASN A 123 11.35 -0.60 -11.28
N TYR A 124 10.76 -0.85 -12.44
CA TYR A 124 9.87 -1.99 -12.67
C TYR A 124 10.59 -3.32 -12.53
N ALA A 125 11.88 -3.40 -12.89
CA ALA A 125 12.67 -4.62 -12.70
C ALA A 125 12.66 -5.04 -11.21
N LYS A 126 13.00 -4.11 -10.31
CA LYS A 126 13.01 -4.38 -8.87
C LYS A 126 11.60 -4.58 -8.31
N ALA A 127 10.63 -3.78 -8.73
CA ALA A 127 9.25 -3.90 -8.28
C ALA A 127 8.66 -5.27 -8.65
N ASN A 128 8.81 -5.70 -9.91
CA ASN A 128 8.32 -6.99 -10.39
C ASN A 128 8.99 -8.15 -9.67
N GLN A 129 10.30 -8.10 -9.46
CA GLN A 129 11.00 -9.13 -8.69
C GLN A 129 10.38 -9.27 -7.29
N MET A 130 10.25 -8.17 -6.57
CA MET A 130 9.72 -8.18 -5.20
C MET A 130 8.24 -8.57 -5.14
N PHE A 131 7.41 -8.12 -6.09
CA PHE A 131 6.02 -8.55 -6.16
C PHE A 131 5.88 -10.05 -6.47
N CYS A 132 6.69 -10.60 -7.36
CA CYS A 132 6.71 -12.05 -7.62
C CYS A 132 7.10 -12.85 -6.37
N GLU A 133 8.05 -12.37 -5.57
CA GLU A 133 8.40 -13.00 -4.28
C GLU A 133 7.21 -12.93 -3.30
N LEU A 134 6.55 -11.77 -3.17
CA LEU A 134 5.38 -11.61 -2.31
C LEU A 134 4.20 -12.48 -2.74
N VAL A 135 3.98 -12.64 -4.05
CA VAL A 135 2.96 -13.54 -4.63
C VAL A 135 3.25 -14.98 -4.19
N LYS A 136 4.48 -15.45 -4.33
CA LYS A 136 4.87 -16.80 -3.88
C LYS A 136 4.61 -16.97 -2.38
N MET A 137 4.91 -15.97 -1.56
CA MET A 137 4.69 -16.03 -0.11
C MET A 137 3.19 -16.14 0.23
N VAL A 138 2.32 -15.31 -0.36
CA VAL A 138 0.86 -15.38 -0.07
C VAL A 138 0.17 -16.61 -0.65
N GLU A 139 0.78 -17.28 -1.63
CA GLU A 139 0.27 -18.52 -2.22
C GLU A 139 0.71 -19.77 -1.47
N ASN A 140 1.90 -19.77 -0.87
CA ASN A 140 2.50 -20.98 -0.28
C ASN A 140 2.59 -20.94 1.25
N GLU A 141 2.45 -19.77 1.89
CA GLU A 141 2.59 -19.63 3.35
C GLU A 141 1.28 -19.14 3.99
N PRO A 142 0.56 -20.00 4.74
CA PRO A 142 -0.74 -19.65 5.34
C PRO A 142 -0.73 -18.39 6.21
N LYS A 143 0.39 -18.07 6.87
CA LYS A 143 0.53 -16.88 7.73
C LYS A 143 0.37 -15.55 6.98
N TYR A 144 0.51 -15.54 5.65
CA TYR A 144 0.35 -14.34 4.82
C TYR A 144 -0.95 -14.31 4.01
N ILE A 145 -1.82 -15.31 4.14
CA ILE A 145 -3.03 -15.44 3.31
C ILE A 145 -3.95 -14.21 3.39
N ASN A 146 -4.01 -13.57 4.56
CA ASN A 146 -4.82 -12.37 4.79
C ASN A 146 -4.37 -11.15 3.98
N TYR A 147 -3.17 -11.18 3.39
CA TYR A 147 -2.58 -10.11 2.60
C TYR A 147 -2.66 -10.38 1.09
N LYS A 148 -3.20 -11.52 0.67
CA LYS A 148 -3.19 -11.96 -0.72
C LYS A 148 -3.87 -10.97 -1.67
N ASP A 149 -5.01 -10.42 -1.27
CA ASP A 149 -5.72 -9.42 -2.08
C ASP A 149 -4.95 -8.10 -2.20
N PHE A 150 -4.22 -7.69 -1.16
CA PHE A 150 -3.34 -6.52 -1.21
C PHE A 150 -2.17 -6.72 -2.16
N VAL A 151 -1.49 -7.87 -2.08
CA VAL A 151 -0.38 -8.21 -2.99
C VAL A 151 -0.86 -8.19 -4.43
N TYR A 152 -1.98 -8.86 -4.73
CA TYR A 152 -2.56 -8.90 -6.06
C TYR A 152 -3.00 -7.52 -6.55
N GLN A 153 -3.71 -6.74 -5.73
CA GLN A 153 -4.14 -5.40 -6.12
C GLN A 153 -2.94 -4.50 -6.44
N HIS A 154 -1.89 -4.51 -5.62
CA HIS A 154 -0.72 -3.66 -5.83
C HIS A 154 0.13 -4.12 -6.99
N TYR A 155 0.29 -5.43 -7.19
CA TYR A 155 1.03 -5.93 -8.34
C TYR A 155 0.28 -5.66 -9.65
N GLY A 156 -1.05 -5.82 -9.66
CA GLY A 156 -1.91 -5.42 -10.78
C GLY A 156 -1.72 -3.95 -11.16
N LYS A 157 -1.65 -3.02 -10.18
CA LYS A 157 -1.34 -1.60 -10.46
C LYS A 157 0.06 -1.41 -11.05
N CYS A 158 1.05 -2.18 -10.60
CA CYS A 158 2.41 -2.13 -11.13
C CYS A 158 2.47 -2.59 -12.59
N LEU A 159 1.76 -3.65 -12.93
CA LEU A 159 1.66 -4.19 -14.30
C LEU A 159 0.84 -3.26 -15.21
N PHE A 160 -0.22 -2.67 -14.69
CA PHE A 160 -1.04 -1.67 -15.39
C PHE A 160 -0.20 -0.47 -15.85
N ASP A 161 0.67 0.06 -14.99
CA ASP A 161 1.58 1.16 -15.35
C ASP A 161 2.61 0.75 -16.41
N GLN A 162 2.96 -0.54 -16.50
CA GLN A 162 3.83 -1.12 -17.54
C GLN A 162 3.08 -1.46 -18.83
N LYS A 163 1.78 -1.16 -18.95
CA LYS A 163 0.91 -1.55 -20.08
C LYS A 163 0.75 -3.07 -20.28
N ARG A 164 1.09 -3.87 -19.26
CA ARG A 164 0.86 -5.32 -19.22
C ARG A 164 -0.58 -5.59 -18.75
N LEU A 165 -1.54 -5.15 -19.57
CA LEU A 165 -2.95 -5.03 -19.17
C LEU A 165 -3.61 -6.39 -18.90
N ASP A 166 -3.33 -7.42 -19.72
CA ASP A 166 -3.87 -8.76 -19.51
C ASP A 166 -3.46 -9.33 -18.14
N GLU A 167 -2.17 -9.22 -17.81
CA GLU A 167 -1.64 -9.68 -16.53
C GLU A 167 -2.19 -8.85 -15.36
N ALA A 168 -2.29 -7.53 -15.52
CA ALA A 168 -2.88 -6.66 -14.51
C ALA A 168 -4.34 -7.05 -14.22
N LEU A 169 -5.13 -7.35 -15.26
CA LEU A 169 -6.53 -7.73 -15.15
C LEU A 169 -6.70 -9.03 -14.36
N ILE A 170 -5.85 -10.03 -14.58
CA ILE A 170 -5.85 -11.29 -13.82
C ILE A 170 -5.71 -11.00 -12.32
N TYR A 171 -4.70 -10.20 -11.94
CA TYR A 171 -4.48 -9.88 -10.53
C TYR A 171 -5.61 -9.04 -9.92
N PHE A 172 -6.19 -8.09 -10.65
CA PHE A 172 -7.33 -7.33 -10.14
C PHE A 172 -8.58 -8.18 -9.94
N LEU A 173 -8.85 -9.13 -10.83
CA LEU A 173 -9.99 -10.06 -10.70
C LEU A 173 -9.83 -10.97 -9.49
N GLU A 174 -8.62 -11.51 -9.25
CA GLU A 174 -8.36 -12.31 -8.05
C GLU A 174 -8.44 -11.49 -6.76
N ALA A 175 -7.92 -10.26 -6.75
CA ALA A 175 -8.07 -9.36 -5.61
C ALA A 175 -9.56 -9.08 -5.33
N LEU A 176 -10.35 -8.78 -6.37
CA LEU A 176 -11.79 -8.54 -6.26
C LEU A 176 -12.53 -9.74 -5.65
N ARG A 177 -12.22 -10.96 -6.13
CA ARG A 177 -12.83 -12.19 -5.63
C ARG A 177 -12.60 -12.35 -4.12
N ILE A 178 -11.35 -12.22 -3.67
CA ILE A 178 -11.01 -12.32 -2.24
C ILE A 178 -11.70 -11.23 -1.42
N ARG A 179 -11.76 -9.99 -1.93
CA ARG A 179 -12.40 -8.85 -1.23
C ARG A 179 -13.90 -9.00 -1.11
N LYS A 180 -14.56 -9.62 -2.09
CA LYS A 180 -15.97 -10.01 -2.01
C LYS A 180 -16.21 -11.05 -0.93
N ASP A 181 -15.35 -12.07 -0.84
CA ASP A 181 -15.41 -13.08 0.22
C ASP A 181 -15.23 -12.45 1.62
N LYS A 182 -14.32 -11.48 1.75
CA LYS A 182 -14.09 -10.71 2.99
C LYS A 182 -15.14 -9.65 3.30
N LYS A 183 -16.05 -9.33 2.36
CA LYS A 183 -17.06 -8.25 2.46
C LYS A 183 -16.47 -6.85 2.71
N GLU A 184 -15.29 -6.58 2.15
CA GLU A 184 -14.58 -5.30 2.32
C GLU A 184 -15.01 -4.28 1.24
N ASN A 185 -16.20 -3.68 1.39
CA ASN A 185 -16.85 -2.84 0.37
C ASN A 185 -15.98 -1.75 -0.27
N LEU A 186 -15.13 -1.07 0.53
CA LEU A 186 -14.24 -0.03 -0.02
C LEU A 186 -13.10 -0.62 -0.88
N LEU A 187 -12.61 -1.81 -0.53
CA LEU A 187 -11.61 -2.52 -1.33
C LEU A 187 -12.22 -3.13 -2.60
N ILE A 188 -13.46 -3.61 -2.51
CA ILE A 188 -14.24 -4.07 -3.67
C ILE A 188 -14.35 -2.94 -4.70
N GLU A 189 -14.79 -1.74 -4.28
CA GLU A 189 -14.92 -0.58 -5.16
C GLU A 189 -13.57 -0.19 -5.80
N SER A 190 -12.47 -0.27 -5.04
CA SER A 190 -11.13 -0.02 -5.58
C SER A 190 -10.69 -1.04 -6.64
N SER A 191 -11.04 -2.32 -6.48
CA SER A 191 -10.72 -3.35 -7.46
C SER A 191 -11.58 -3.22 -8.71
N GLU A 192 -12.88 -2.92 -8.56
CA GLU A 192 -13.79 -2.71 -9.68
C GLU A 192 -13.35 -1.54 -10.57
N LYS A 193 -12.99 -0.39 -9.97
CA LYS A 193 -12.43 0.76 -10.72
C LYS A 193 -11.15 0.40 -11.48
N ALA A 194 -10.27 -0.41 -10.87
CA ALA A 194 -9.04 -0.85 -11.52
C ALA A 194 -9.32 -1.77 -12.72
N ILE A 195 -10.28 -2.69 -12.58
CA ILE A 195 -10.73 -3.58 -13.66
C ILE A 195 -11.36 -2.79 -14.80
N GLU A 196 -12.25 -1.85 -14.48
CA GLU A 196 -12.90 -0.99 -15.47
C GLU A 196 -11.86 -0.22 -16.27
N LYS A 197 -10.91 0.44 -15.59
CA LYS A 197 -9.85 1.20 -16.25
C LYS A 197 -8.92 0.33 -17.08
N CYS A 198 -8.61 -0.88 -16.61
CA CYS A 198 -7.82 -1.84 -17.36
C CYS A 198 -8.53 -2.23 -18.66
N LYS A 199 -9.81 -2.60 -18.60
CA LYS A 199 -10.63 -2.93 -19.78
C LYS A 199 -10.81 -1.77 -20.74
N GLU A 200 -10.95 -0.55 -20.24
CA GLU A 200 -10.99 0.66 -21.07
C GLU A 200 -9.71 0.80 -21.90
N LYS A 201 -8.54 0.68 -21.27
CA LYS A 201 -7.24 0.78 -21.95
C LYS A 201 -6.95 -0.35 -22.92
N MET A 202 -7.57 -1.53 -22.75
CA MET A 202 -7.42 -2.65 -23.68
C MET A 202 -8.26 -2.49 -24.96
N ARG A 203 -9.30 -1.64 -24.93
CA ARG A 203 -10.16 -1.36 -26.09
C ARG A 203 -9.63 -0.24 -26.99
N ASN A 204 -8.70 0.57 -26.48
CA ASN A 204 -8.10 1.71 -27.16
C ASN A 204 -6.72 1.33 -27.71
#